data_AF-A0A1L3I2U5-F1
#
_entry.id   AF-A0A1L3I2U5-F1
#
_cell.length_a   1.000
_cell.length_b   1.000
_cell.length_c   1.000
_cell.angle_alpha   90.00
_cell.angle_beta   90.00
_cell.angle_gamma   90.00
#
_symmetry.space_group_name_H-M   'P 1'
#
loop_
_entity.id
_entity.type
_entity.pdbx_description
1 polymer ?
#
loop_
_entity_poly.entity_id
_entity_poly.type
_entity_poly.pdbx_seq_one_letter_code
_entity_poly.pdbx_strand_id
1 'polypeptide(L)'
;MKQPVLSVLSACACAFGASFPLTAAGEATPVFDTAGFLSACAGFVPDVGYAVPMDTQCVSQAVRMCNLSQEMKALQHCADSAAAWLEADGARIVSQMPGFDKSVLDDNGPAGLSLPMPAMGDAPDCTKTSDPNLSSETVCRYSEALSEWLKLRILMRSDGMTGEANQ
;
A
#
# COMPACT_ATOMS: atom_id res chain seq x y z
N MET A 1 30.54 -82.26 1.98
CA MET A 1 31.80 -82.26 2.74
C MET A 1 32.27 -80.82 2.92
N LYS A 2 32.71 -80.48 4.15
CA LYS A 2 33.47 -79.29 4.59
C LYS A 2 32.77 -77.91 4.61
N GLN A 3 32.26 -77.57 5.81
CA GLN A 3 32.50 -76.25 6.43
C GLN A 3 33.97 -76.14 6.87
N PRO A 4 34.52 -74.92 7.03
CA PRO A 4 34.56 -74.26 8.35
C PRO A 4 34.08 -72.78 8.27
N VAL A 5 33.33 -72.19 9.22
CA VAL A 5 33.56 -71.89 10.66
C VAL A 5 34.22 -70.51 10.88
N LEU A 6 33.45 -69.62 11.55
CA LEU A 6 33.79 -68.45 12.38
C LEU A 6 34.43 -67.24 11.65
N SER A 7 33.96 -66.00 11.85
CA SER A 7 33.88 -65.34 13.16
C SER A 7 32.71 -64.37 13.31
N VAL A 8 32.15 -64.45 14.51
CA VAL A 8 31.20 -63.54 15.16
C VAL A 8 31.90 -62.21 15.46
N LEU A 9 31.28 -61.09 15.06
CA LEU A 9 31.40 -59.83 15.80
C LEU A 9 29.98 -59.32 16.05
N SER A 10 29.51 -59.64 17.26
CA SER A 10 28.36 -59.04 17.90
C SER A 10 28.70 -57.61 18.28
N ALA A 11 27.86 -56.66 17.87
CA ALA A 11 27.71 -55.39 18.56
C ALA A 11 26.21 -55.08 18.62
N CYS A 12 25.60 -55.48 19.74
CA CYS A 12 24.35 -54.90 20.21
C CYS A 12 24.53 -53.38 20.39
N ALA A 13 23.64 -52.59 19.80
CA ALA A 13 23.25 -51.30 20.35
C ALA A 13 21.75 -51.11 20.11
N CYS A 14 21.03 -50.97 21.22
CA CYS A 14 19.60 -50.88 21.31
C CYS A 14 19.04 -49.59 20.68
N ALA A 15 17.81 -49.71 20.16
CA ALA A 15 16.69 -48.76 20.23
C ALA A 15 16.94 -47.27 19.89
N PHE A 16 16.15 -46.73 18.96
CA PHE A 16 15.10 -45.75 19.25
C PHE A 16 14.38 -45.43 17.93
N GLY A 17 13.06 -45.61 17.91
CA GLY A 17 12.23 -45.12 16.82
C GLY A 17 12.34 -43.61 16.74
N ALA A 18 13.08 -43.12 15.75
CA ALA A 18 13.04 -41.71 15.38
C ALA A 18 11.78 -41.50 14.53
N SER A 19 10.62 -41.37 15.20
CA SER A 19 9.53 -40.57 14.66
C SER A 19 10.10 -39.17 14.48
N PHE A 20 10.57 -38.84 13.28
CA PHE A 20 10.95 -37.48 12.95
C PHE A 20 9.71 -36.61 13.18
N PRO A 21 9.74 -35.63 14.09
CA PRO A 21 8.73 -34.60 14.05
C PRO A 21 8.97 -33.89 12.72
N LEU A 22 8.07 -34.10 11.77
CA LEU A 22 7.80 -33.09 10.75
C LEU A 22 7.31 -31.87 11.53
N THR A 23 8.25 -31.06 12.01
CA THR A 23 7.98 -29.66 12.32
C THR A 23 7.50 -29.08 11.01
N ALA A 24 6.18 -29.00 10.84
CA ALA A 24 5.59 -28.08 9.90
C ALA A 24 6.12 -26.71 10.30
N ALA A 25 7.17 -26.25 9.60
CA ALA A 25 7.51 -24.85 9.58
C ALA A 25 6.25 -24.19 9.04
N GLY A 26 5.43 -23.63 9.94
CA GLY A 26 4.26 -22.88 9.55
C GLY A 26 4.76 -21.84 8.56
N GLU A 27 4.42 -22.01 7.28
CA GLU A 27 4.66 -21.01 6.27
C GLU A 27 3.94 -19.77 6.78
N ALA A 28 4.72 -18.78 7.23
CA ALA A 28 4.17 -17.47 7.54
C ALA A 28 3.42 -17.04 6.29
N THR A 29 2.12 -16.83 6.41
CA THR A 29 1.29 -16.35 5.31
C THR A 29 1.95 -15.09 4.77
N PRO A 30 2.30 -15.03 3.47
CA PRO A 30 2.96 -13.86 2.92
C PRO A 30 2.03 -12.66 3.09
N VAL A 31 2.49 -11.66 3.85
CA VAL A 31 1.75 -10.42 4.06
C VAL A 31 1.74 -9.65 2.74
N PHE A 32 0.59 -9.07 2.39
CA PHE A 32 0.46 -8.25 1.19
C PHE A 32 1.39 -7.02 1.25
N ASP A 33 2.17 -6.81 0.18
CA ASP A 33 3.03 -5.63 0.04
C ASP A 33 2.22 -4.42 -0.46
N THR A 34 1.62 -3.70 0.50
CA THR A 34 0.83 -2.49 0.24
C THR A 34 1.63 -1.42 -0.51
N ALA A 35 2.89 -1.17 -0.13
CA ALA A 35 3.71 -0.11 -0.72
C ALA A 35 4.14 -0.47 -2.15
N GLY A 36 4.56 -1.72 -2.39
CA GLY A 36 4.91 -2.21 -3.71
C GLY A 36 3.71 -2.18 -4.66
N PHE A 37 2.53 -2.62 -4.19
CA PHE A 37 1.30 -2.54 -4.99
C PHE A 37 0.93 -1.10 -5.33
N LEU A 38 0.93 -0.18 -4.36
CA LEU A 38 0.60 1.22 -4.59
C LEU A 38 1.55 1.87 -5.59
N SER A 39 2.86 1.64 -5.44
CA SER A 39 3.89 2.16 -6.34
C SER A 39 3.70 1.66 -7.77
N ALA A 40 3.42 0.36 -7.94
CA ALA A 40 3.16 -0.20 -9.26
C ALA A 40 1.85 0.32 -9.85
N CYS A 41 0.73 0.22 -9.12
CA CYS A 41 -0.59 0.58 -9.62
C CYS A 41 -0.66 2.06 -9.99
N ALA A 42 -0.26 2.96 -9.07
CA ALA A 42 -0.25 4.40 -9.34
C ALA A 42 0.75 4.77 -10.45
N GLY A 43 1.86 4.03 -10.59
CA GLY A 43 2.81 4.21 -11.68
C GLY A 43 2.25 3.87 -13.07
N PHE A 44 1.24 2.98 -13.14
CA PHE A 44 0.57 2.62 -14.40
C PHE A 44 -0.64 3.49 -14.76
N VAL A 45 -1.07 4.39 -13.87
CA VAL A 45 -2.21 5.27 -14.17
C VAL A 45 -1.80 6.29 -15.23
N PRO A 46 -2.40 6.23 -16.44
CA PRO A 46 -2.07 7.15 -17.51
C PRO A 46 -2.60 8.56 -17.23
N ASP A 47 -1.98 9.56 -17.85
CA ASP A 47 -2.45 10.95 -17.77
C ASP A 47 -3.61 11.18 -18.75
N VAL A 48 -4.82 10.83 -18.30
CA VAL A 48 -6.07 10.94 -19.06
C VAL A 48 -7.19 11.43 -18.14
N GLY A 49 -8.34 11.79 -18.70
CA GLY A 49 -9.49 12.29 -17.92
C GLY A 49 -10.02 11.35 -16.82
N TYR A 50 -9.57 10.08 -16.80
CA TYR A 50 -9.90 9.08 -15.77
C TYR A 50 -8.76 8.80 -14.77
N ALA A 51 -7.69 9.61 -14.76
CA ALA A 51 -6.53 9.36 -13.92
C ALA A 51 -6.86 9.41 -12.42
N VAL A 52 -7.66 10.39 -11.98
CA VAL A 52 -8.10 10.52 -10.56
C VAL A 52 -8.90 9.30 -10.09
N PRO A 53 -9.98 8.86 -10.77
CA PRO A 53 -10.69 7.67 -10.32
C PRO A 53 -9.83 6.39 -10.39
N MET A 54 -8.89 6.29 -11.32
CA MET A 54 -7.94 5.16 -11.37
C MET A 54 -6.97 5.17 -10.18
N ASP A 55 -6.42 6.32 -9.83
CA ASP A 55 -5.58 6.51 -8.63
C ASP A 55 -6.34 6.12 -7.36
N THR A 56 -7.58 6.62 -7.19
CA THR A 56 -8.44 6.25 -6.05
C THR A 56 -8.69 4.75 -5.98
N GLN A 57 -8.84 4.08 -7.12
CA GLN A 57 -8.99 2.62 -7.15
C GLN A 57 -7.71 1.89 -6.77
N CYS A 58 -6.54 2.37 -7.18
CA CYS A 58 -5.27 1.81 -6.71
C CYS A 58 -5.19 1.85 -5.18
N VAL A 59 -5.53 2.97 -4.56
CA VAL A 59 -5.49 3.11 -3.10
C VAL A 59 -6.52 2.20 -2.43
N SER A 60 -7.77 2.20 -2.90
CA SER A 60 -8.84 1.38 -2.32
C SER A 60 -8.56 -0.11 -2.41
N GLN A 61 -8.01 -0.58 -3.55
CA GLN A 61 -7.62 -1.97 -3.71
C GLN A 61 -6.42 -2.34 -2.83
N ALA A 62 -5.45 -1.45 -2.63
CA ALA A 62 -4.33 -1.71 -1.74
C ALA A 62 -4.79 -2.00 -0.30
N VAL A 63 -5.67 -1.14 0.24
CA VAL A 63 -6.25 -1.34 1.58
C VAL A 63 -7.05 -2.64 1.64
N ARG A 64 -7.87 -2.92 0.62
CA ARG A 64 -8.69 -4.14 0.56
C ARG A 64 -7.83 -5.40 0.52
N MET A 65 -6.82 -5.44 -0.34
CA MET A 65 -5.95 -6.61 -0.51
C MET A 65 -5.07 -6.83 0.73
N CYS A 66 -4.58 -5.75 1.34
CA CYS A 66 -3.93 -5.80 2.65
C CYS A 66 -4.85 -6.44 3.70
N ASN A 67 -6.08 -5.96 3.83
CA ASN A 67 -7.00 -6.47 4.83
C ASN A 67 -7.39 -7.93 4.56
N LEU A 68 -7.58 -8.30 3.29
CA LEU A 68 -7.83 -9.68 2.88
C LEU A 68 -6.67 -10.62 3.22
N SER A 69 -5.42 -10.19 3.05
CA SER A 69 -4.25 -10.99 3.42
C SER A 69 -4.16 -11.29 4.92
N GLN A 70 -4.84 -10.47 5.72
CA GLN A 70 -4.93 -10.58 7.18
C GLN A 70 -6.33 -11.04 7.64
N GLU A 71 -7.01 -11.84 6.82
CA GLU A 71 -8.32 -12.43 7.12
C GLU A 71 -9.40 -11.41 7.51
N MET A 72 -9.37 -10.20 6.94
CA MET A 72 -10.28 -9.10 7.22
C MET A 72 -10.22 -8.53 8.64
N LYS A 73 -9.11 -8.76 9.36
CA LYS A 73 -8.94 -8.34 10.77
C LYS A 73 -8.02 -7.13 10.98
N ALA A 74 -7.46 -6.58 9.90
CA ALA A 74 -6.39 -5.58 9.98
C ALA A 74 -6.73 -4.28 9.23
N LEU A 75 -8.02 -3.94 9.10
CA LEU A 75 -8.46 -2.78 8.31
C LEU A 75 -7.78 -1.48 8.74
N GLN A 76 -7.67 -1.23 10.05
CA GLN A 76 -6.98 -0.06 10.59
C GLN A 76 -5.51 0.00 10.17
N HIS A 77 -4.76 -1.09 10.39
CA HIS A 77 -3.36 -1.17 9.99
C HIS A 77 -3.18 -0.96 8.48
N CYS A 78 -4.07 -1.51 7.66
CA CYS A 78 -4.01 -1.37 6.20
C CYS A 78 -4.31 0.06 5.73
N ALA A 79 -5.28 0.73 6.36
CA ALA A 79 -5.57 2.14 6.12
C ALA A 79 -4.40 3.03 6.55
N ASP A 80 -3.81 2.80 7.73
CA ASP A 80 -2.63 3.53 8.22
C ASP A 80 -1.41 3.33 7.30
N SER A 81 -1.21 2.11 6.80
CA SER A 81 -0.11 1.79 5.88
C SER A 81 -0.28 2.49 4.54
N ALA A 82 -1.50 2.53 4.00
CA ALA A 82 -1.80 3.26 2.78
C ALA A 82 -1.64 4.77 2.98
N ALA A 83 -2.13 5.33 4.10
CA ALA A 83 -1.97 6.75 4.44
C ALA A 83 -0.49 7.15 4.52
N ALA A 84 0.33 6.35 5.22
CA ALA A 84 1.77 6.60 5.31
C ALA A 84 2.46 6.58 3.94
N TRP A 85 2.06 5.68 3.04
CA TRP A 85 2.58 5.65 1.68
C TRP A 85 2.16 6.89 0.88
N LEU A 86 0.90 7.31 0.98
CA LEU A 86 0.37 8.51 0.30
C LEU A 86 1.11 9.77 0.73
N GLU A 87 1.35 9.93 2.03
CA GLU A 87 2.13 11.03 2.60
C GLU A 87 3.58 11.04 2.07
N ALA A 88 4.23 9.87 2.06
CA ALA A 88 5.61 9.73 1.58
C ALA A 88 5.73 9.99 0.07
N ASP A 89 4.81 9.45 -0.73
CA ASP A 89 4.78 9.69 -2.17
C ASP A 89 4.41 11.14 -2.49
N GLY A 90 3.50 11.74 -1.72
CA GLY A 90 3.19 13.17 -1.80
C GLY A 90 4.41 14.05 -1.56
N ALA A 91 5.20 13.75 -0.50
CA ALA A 91 6.46 14.45 -0.25
C ALA A 91 7.47 14.28 -1.39
N ARG A 92 7.55 13.08 -1.98
CA ARG A 92 8.36 12.83 -3.18
C ARG A 92 7.88 13.67 -4.36
N ILE A 93 6.58 13.76 -4.60
CA ILE A 93 5.99 14.58 -5.68
C ILE A 93 6.32 16.07 -5.47
N VAL A 94 6.15 16.59 -4.25
CA VAL A 94 6.53 17.97 -3.91
C VAL A 94 8.01 18.24 -4.15
N SER A 95 8.89 17.29 -3.84
CA SER A 95 10.33 17.43 -4.09
C SER A 95 10.70 17.60 -5.58
N GLN A 96 9.78 17.23 -6.48
CA GLN A 96 9.91 17.34 -7.93
C GLN A 96 9.28 18.62 -8.50
N MET A 97 8.64 19.46 -7.68
CA MET A 97 8.02 20.72 -8.07
C MET A 97 8.74 21.91 -7.42
N PRO A 98 9.76 22.51 -8.07
CA PRO A 98 10.46 23.67 -7.54
C PRO A 98 9.51 24.85 -7.33
N GLY A 99 9.54 25.46 -6.14
CA GLY A 99 8.67 26.60 -5.83
C GLY A 99 7.23 26.23 -5.47
N PHE A 100 6.95 24.94 -5.23
CA PHE A 100 5.66 24.49 -4.74
C PHE A 100 5.28 25.19 -3.43
N ASP A 101 4.12 25.82 -3.42
CA ASP A 101 3.49 26.39 -2.24
C ASP A 101 2.30 25.50 -1.84
N LYS A 102 2.30 25.02 -0.59
CA LYS A 102 1.21 24.18 -0.06
C LYS A 102 -0.15 24.90 -0.10
N SER A 103 -0.16 26.23 -0.11
CA SER A 103 -1.40 27.02 -0.26
C SER A 103 -2.18 26.73 -1.55
N VAL A 104 -1.53 26.16 -2.57
CA VAL A 104 -2.18 25.72 -3.83
C VAL A 104 -3.06 24.49 -3.64
N LEU A 105 -2.84 23.71 -2.58
CA LEU A 105 -3.70 22.57 -2.22
C LEU A 105 -4.93 23.01 -1.43
N ASP A 106 -4.90 24.20 -0.85
CA ASP A 106 -6.03 24.74 -0.09
C ASP A 106 -7.06 25.32 -1.06
N ASP A 107 -8.34 24.99 -0.85
CA ASP A 107 -9.46 25.50 -1.66
C ASP A 107 -9.65 27.04 -1.53
N ASN A 108 -8.78 27.70 -0.76
CA ASN A 108 -8.72 29.15 -0.53
C ASN A 108 -7.43 29.82 -1.05
N GLY A 109 -6.66 29.16 -1.93
CA GLY A 109 -5.52 29.79 -2.62
C GLY A 109 -5.93 31.12 -3.29
N PRO A 110 -5.00 32.09 -3.45
CA PRO A 110 -5.32 33.43 -3.94
C PRO A 110 -6.12 33.33 -5.25
N ALA A 111 -7.24 34.08 -5.30
CA ALA A 111 -8.40 33.98 -6.19
C ALA A 111 -8.15 34.09 -7.72
N GLY A 112 -7.11 33.48 -8.27
CA GLY A 112 -6.73 33.58 -9.68
C GLY A 112 -6.07 32.34 -10.27
N LEU A 113 -5.75 31.32 -9.47
CA LEU A 113 -5.26 30.02 -9.95
C LEU A 113 -6.32 28.94 -9.67
N SER A 114 -7.53 29.12 -10.19
CA SER A 114 -8.53 28.06 -10.23
C SER A 114 -8.04 26.97 -11.18
N LEU A 115 -7.17 26.11 -10.68
CA LEU A 115 -6.93 24.83 -11.32
C LEU A 115 -8.29 24.12 -11.37
N PRO A 116 -8.66 23.51 -12.51
CA PRO A 116 -9.80 22.62 -12.59
C PRO A 116 -9.45 21.32 -11.84
N MET A 117 -9.15 21.43 -10.55
CA MET A 117 -9.22 20.32 -9.62
C MET A 117 -10.69 19.90 -9.67
N PRO A 118 -11.01 18.65 -10.08
CA PRO A 118 -12.34 18.13 -9.83
C PRO A 118 -12.63 18.36 -8.35
N ALA A 119 -13.86 18.75 -8.01
CA ALA A 119 -14.30 18.94 -6.64
C ALA A 119 -14.16 17.61 -5.90
N MET A 120 -12.94 17.30 -5.47
CA MET A 120 -12.64 16.36 -4.43
C MET A 120 -13.20 17.05 -3.22
N GLY A 121 -14.40 16.64 -2.81
CA GLY A 121 -15.14 17.30 -1.73
C GLY A 121 -14.21 17.55 -0.55
N ASP A 122 -14.51 18.62 0.21
CA ASP A 122 -13.80 18.96 1.44
C ASP A 122 -13.48 17.68 2.22
N ALA A 123 -12.29 17.66 2.86
CA ALA A 123 -11.89 16.55 3.71
C ALA A 123 -13.10 16.10 4.55
N PRO A 124 -13.48 14.81 4.48
CA PRO A 124 -14.74 14.35 5.03
C PRO A 124 -14.81 14.74 6.50
N ASP A 125 -15.99 15.18 6.97
CA ASP A 125 -16.20 15.51 8.37
C ASP A 125 -16.03 14.24 9.22
N CYS A 126 -14.80 13.99 9.67
CA CYS A 126 -14.44 12.76 10.37
C CYS A 126 -15.14 12.64 11.73
N THR A 127 -15.73 13.73 12.24
CA THR A 127 -16.53 13.70 13.46
C THR A 127 -17.87 12.99 13.27
N LYS A 128 -18.32 12.86 12.02
CA LYS A 128 -19.57 12.18 11.63
C LYS A 128 -19.34 10.77 11.08
N THR A 129 -18.09 10.37 10.87
CA THR A 129 -17.76 9.08 10.28
C THR A 129 -17.39 8.11 11.38
N SER A 130 -18.29 7.18 11.69
CA SER A 130 -18.08 6.13 12.67
C SER A 130 -18.13 4.78 11.96
N ASP A 131 -16.97 4.18 11.72
CA ASP A 131 -16.84 2.79 11.30
C ASP A 131 -16.41 1.96 12.53
N PRO A 132 -17.12 0.89 12.90
CA PRO A 132 -16.74 0.08 14.06
C PRO A 132 -15.34 -0.56 13.95
N ASN A 133 -14.75 -0.61 12.74
CA ASN A 133 -13.46 -1.23 12.47
C ASN A 133 -12.33 -0.21 12.22
N LEU A 134 -12.61 1.09 12.26
CA LEU A 134 -11.62 2.16 12.09
C LEU A 134 -11.82 3.24 13.15
N SER A 135 -10.72 3.67 13.78
CA SER A 135 -10.77 4.87 14.61
C SER A 135 -11.07 6.09 13.76
N SER A 136 -11.75 7.09 14.33
CA SER A 136 -11.98 8.38 13.67
C SER A 136 -10.67 9.06 13.25
N GLU A 137 -9.60 8.87 14.03
CA GLU A 137 -8.25 9.33 13.72
C GLU A 137 -7.70 8.69 12.42
N THR A 138 -7.78 7.36 12.30
CA THR A 138 -7.33 6.65 11.09
C THR A 138 -8.16 7.05 9.87
N VAL A 139 -9.49 7.19 10.02
CA VAL A 139 -10.37 7.64 8.93
C VAL A 139 -9.99 9.04 8.45
N CYS A 140 -9.75 9.97 9.37
CA CYS A 140 -9.29 11.32 9.04
C CYS A 140 -7.98 11.29 8.28
N ARG A 141 -6.96 10.69 8.90
CA ARG A 141 -5.61 10.69 8.34
C ARG A 141 -5.59 10.07 6.95
N TYR A 142 -6.27 8.93 6.77
CA TYR A 142 -6.37 8.28 5.48
C TYR A 142 -7.06 9.18 4.43
N SER A 143 -8.16 9.84 4.80
CA SER A 143 -8.91 10.69 3.88
C SER A 143 -8.15 11.97 3.50
N GLU A 144 -7.49 12.60 4.47
CA GLU A 144 -6.63 13.76 4.26
C GLU A 144 -5.44 13.41 3.37
N ALA A 145 -4.71 12.32 3.70
CA ALA A 145 -3.58 11.86 2.90
C ALA A 145 -3.98 11.52 1.46
N LEU A 146 -5.14 10.88 1.26
CA LEU A 146 -5.66 10.58 -0.07
C LEU A 146 -6.00 11.86 -0.84
N SER A 147 -6.71 12.81 -0.21
CA SER A 147 -7.10 14.07 -0.84
C SER A 147 -5.86 14.90 -1.24
N GLU A 148 -4.92 15.11 -0.32
CA GLU A 148 -3.68 15.83 -0.60
C GLU A 148 -2.87 15.15 -1.71
N TRP A 149 -2.71 13.83 -1.64
CA TRP A 149 -1.95 13.08 -2.65
C TRP A 149 -2.60 13.16 -4.04
N LEU A 150 -3.93 13.06 -4.14
CA LEU A 150 -4.65 13.21 -5.41
C LEU A 150 -4.49 14.64 -5.98
N LYS A 151 -4.57 15.67 -5.12
CA LYS A 151 -4.34 17.07 -5.52
C LYS A 151 -2.93 17.23 -6.09
N LEU A 152 -1.91 16.68 -5.42
CA LEU A 152 -0.52 16.69 -5.89
C LEU A 152 -0.32 15.94 -7.22
N ARG A 153 -0.99 14.80 -7.40
CA ARG A 153 -0.95 14.02 -8.65
C ARG A 153 -1.57 14.78 -9.82
N ILE A 154 -2.64 15.55 -9.60
CA ILE A 154 -3.25 16.42 -10.62
C ILE A 154 -2.28 17.53 -11.02
N LEU A 155 -1.63 18.17 -10.05
CA LEU A 155 -0.62 19.20 -10.31
C LEU A 155 0.55 18.66 -11.14
N MET A 156 1.11 17.53 -10.73
CA MET A 156 2.24 16.88 -11.41
C MET A 156 1.91 16.55 -12.88
N ARG A 157 0.68 16.12 -13.17
CA ARG A 157 0.21 15.83 -14.53
C ARG A 157 -0.04 17.10 -15.34
N SER A 158 -0.62 18.12 -14.71
CA SER A 158 -0.91 19.40 -15.35
C SER A 158 0.37 20.13 -15.78
N ASP A 159 1.46 20.01 -15.00
CA ASP A 159 2.76 20.58 -15.35
C ASP A 159 3.35 19.90 -16.61
N GLY A 160 3.13 18.58 -16.75
CA GLY A 160 3.52 17.79 -17.93
C GLY A 160 2.77 18.17 -19.23
N MET A 161 1.54 18.70 -19.14
CA MET A 161 0.75 19.11 -20.31
C MET A 161 1.15 20.46 -20.92
N THR A 162 2.07 21.21 -20.30
CA THR A 162 2.55 22.48 -20.87
C THR A 162 3.72 22.32 -21.86
N GLY A 163 4.21 21.08 -22.06
CA GLY A 163 5.37 20.78 -22.90
C GLY A 163 5.10 20.46 -24.38
N GLU A 164 3.86 20.16 -24.79
CA GLU A 164 3.57 19.72 -26.17
C GLU A 164 2.28 20.34 -26.72
N ALA A 165 2.35 21.63 -27.07
CA ALA A 165 1.37 22.28 -27.95
C ALA A 165 2.07 23.20 -28.97
N ASN A 166 3.20 22.74 -29.53
CA ASN A 166 3.85 23.38 -30.68
C ASN A 166 4.40 22.29 -31.61
N GLN A 167 3.51 21.70 -32.42
CA GLN A 167 3.85 21.18 -33.75
C GLN A 167 2.70 21.49 -34.71
#